data_AF-A0A0A2MWY2-F1
#
_entry.id   AF-A0A0A2MWY2-F1
#
_cell.length_a   1.000
_cell.length_b   1.000
_cell.length_c   1.000
_cell.angle_alpha   90.00
_cell.angle_beta   90.00
_cell.angle_gamma   90.00
#
_symmetry.space_group_name_H-M   'P 1'
#
loop_
_entity.id
_entity.type
_entity.pdbx_description
1 polymer ?
#
loop_
_entity_poly.entity_id
_entity_poly.type
_entity_poly.pdbx_seq_one_letter_code
_entity_poly.pdbx_strand_id
1 'polypeptide(L)'
;MKRYLFLSISFFFSSYIYSQVTNDTVRTQEQDTSVVFKTEMDEMFIGKDKAKLEEMERIKKIQRRVYKVYPYAKLAAENLKIMNANMAKLKTEKEKKKYFKIVENYLENEFGDRLKKFSRKEGQILVKLINRQTGV
;
A
#
# COMPACT_ATOMS: atom_id res chain seq x y z
N MET A 1 58.96 -29.04 -46.25
CA MET A 1 57.51 -29.32 -46.12
C MET A 1 57.07 -29.15 -44.68
N LYS A 2 56.82 -27.91 -44.22
CA LYS A 2 56.31 -27.61 -42.87
C LYS A 2 55.61 -26.24 -42.96
N ARG A 3 54.30 -26.22 -43.19
CA ARG A 3 53.52 -24.96 -43.19
C ARG A 3 52.04 -25.11 -42.83
N TYR A 4 51.62 -26.29 -42.37
CA TYR A 4 50.22 -26.56 -42.00
C TYR A 4 50.02 -26.97 -40.54
N LEU A 5 51.07 -26.97 -39.71
CA LEU A 5 50.95 -27.39 -38.30
C LEU A 5 50.42 -26.29 -37.36
N PHE A 6 50.24 -25.05 -37.84
CA PHE A 6 49.78 -23.93 -37.02
C PHE A 6 48.30 -23.55 -37.23
N LEU A 7 47.59 -24.27 -38.11
CA LEU A 7 46.20 -23.95 -38.47
C LEU A 7 45.17 -24.91 -37.85
N SER A 8 45.59 -25.88 -37.02
CA SER A 8 44.68 -26.78 -36.30
C SER A 8 44.45 -26.42 -34.83
N ILE A 9 45.11 -25.40 -34.28
CA ILE A 9 44.93 -24.94 -32.89
C ILE A 9 43.93 -23.76 -32.76
N SER A 10 43.38 -23.28 -33.88
CA SER A 10 42.38 -22.20 -33.85
C SER A 10 40.93 -22.69 -33.73
N PHE A 11 40.69 -23.99 -33.49
CA PHE A 11 39.34 -24.56 -33.39
C PHE A 11 38.97 -25.05 -31.98
N PHE A 12 39.68 -24.59 -30.94
CA PHE A 12 39.43 -25.00 -29.55
C PHE A 12 39.02 -23.88 -28.60
N PHE A 13 38.76 -22.66 -29.09
CA PHE A 13 38.57 -21.50 -28.19
C PHE A 13 37.35 -20.62 -28.48
N SER A 14 36.24 -21.20 -28.94
CA SER A 14 34.96 -20.47 -28.94
C SER A 14 33.78 -21.39 -28.63
N SER A 15 33.69 -21.80 -27.38
CA SER A 15 32.44 -22.27 -26.79
C SER A 15 32.27 -21.64 -25.42
N TYR A 16 32.18 -20.30 -25.38
CA TYR A 16 31.61 -19.63 -24.22
C TYR A 16 30.10 -19.88 -24.27
N ILE A 17 29.66 -20.93 -23.58
CA ILE A 17 28.24 -21.15 -23.30
C ILE A 17 27.83 -20.05 -22.30
N TYR A 18 27.11 -19.05 -22.78
CA TYR A 18 26.34 -18.18 -21.89
C TYR A 18 25.19 -19.01 -21.33
N SER A 19 25.33 -19.44 -20.08
CA SER A 19 24.18 -19.89 -19.30
C SER A 19 23.29 -18.66 -19.06
N GLN A 20 22.06 -18.69 -19.57
CA GLN A 20 21.05 -17.73 -19.14
C GLN A 20 20.66 -18.09 -17.71
N VAL A 21 21.19 -17.35 -16.73
CA VAL A 21 20.47 -17.16 -15.48
C VAL A 21 19.32 -16.24 -15.84
N THR A 22 18.10 -16.77 -15.91
CA THR A 22 16.90 -15.94 -15.95
C THR A 22 16.83 -15.20 -14.63
N ASN A 23 17.46 -14.03 -14.60
CA ASN A 23 17.12 -13.02 -13.61
C ASN A 23 15.70 -12.60 -13.98
N ASP A 24 14.71 -13.22 -13.34
CA ASP A 24 13.38 -12.65 -13.22
C ASP A 24 13.57 -11.26 -12.61
N THR A 25 13.77 -10.29 -13.49
CA THR A 25 14.05 -8.93 -13.10
C THR A 25 12.69 -8.33 -12.79
N VAL A 26 12.14 -8.69 -11.64
CA VAL A 26 11.31 -7.74 -10.91
C VAL A 26 12.23 -6.54 -10.75
N ARG A 27 12.00 -5.51 -11.57
CA ARG A 27 12.70 -4.23 -11.47
C ARG A 27 12.47 -3.72 -10.06
N THR A 28 13.39 -4.04 -9.16
CA THR A 28 13.43 -3.49 -7.83
C THR A 28 13.96 -2.09 -8.05
N GLN A 29 13.05 -1.14 -8.25
CA GLN A 29 13.37 0.22 -7.94
C GLN A 29 13.60 0.23 -6.43
N GLU A 30 14.88 0.17 -6.05
CA GLU A 30 15.35 0.56 -4.73
C GLU A 30 15.03 2.05 -4.56
N GLN A 31 13.76 2.33 -4.25
CA GLN A 31 13.34 3.56 -3.64
C GLN A 31 13.02 3.19 -2.20
N ASP A 32 13.86 3.66 -1.29
CA ASP A 32 13.78 3.53 0.16
C ASP A 32 12.44 4.03 0.70
N THR A 33 11.38 3.23 0.57
CA THR A 33 10.19 3.14 1.43
C THR A 33 9.29 1.98 0.96
N SER A 34 9.89 0.90 0.47
CA SER A 34 9.17 -0.22 -0.12
C SER A 34 8.26 -0.88 0.92
N VAL A 35 6.97 -0.52 0.83
CA VAL A 35 5.87 -1.29 1.37
C VAL A 35 6.10 -2.72 0.90
N VAL A 36 6.51 -3.60 1.82
CA VAL A 36 6.54 -5.03 1.57
C VAL A 36 5.10 -5.44 1.35
N PHE A 37 4.63 -5.35 0.10
CA PHE A 37 3.49 -6.11 -0.35
C PHE A 37 3.97 -7.55 -0.38
N LYS A 38 3.91 -8.18 0.81
CA LYS A 38 4.01 -9.62 0.99
C LYS A 38 3.15 -10.22 -0.10
N THR A 39 3.79 -10.80 -1.12
CA THR A 39 3.09 -11.44 -2.22
C THR A 39 2.55 -12.75 -1.65
N GLU A 40 1.46 -12.64 -0.89
CA GLU A 40 0.66 -13.78 -0.52
C GLU A 40 0.13 -14.36 -1.82
N MET A 41 0.52 -15.61 -2.10
CA MET A 41 0.07 -16.30 -3.30
C MET A 41 -1.45 -16.27 -3.34
N ASP A 42 -2.03 -15.90 -4.48
CA ASP A 42 -3.48 -15.97 -4.66
C ASP A 42 -3.94 -17.40 -4.40
N GLU A 43 -4.81 -17.60 -3.41
CA GLU A 43 -5.43 -18.90 -3.15
C GLU A 43 -6.18 -19.36 -4.41
N MET A 44 -5.69 -20.42 -5.05
CA MET A 44 -6.31 -21.01 -6.24
C MET A 44 -7.32 -22.07 -5.81
N PHE A 45 -8.61 -21.79 -6.01
CA PHE A 45 -9.66 -22.78 -5.80
C PHE A 45 -9.81 -23.69 -7.03
N ILE A 46 -9.55 -24.98 -6.83
CA ILE A 46 -9.81 -26.02 -7.83
C ILE A 46 -11.27 -26.44 -7.67
N GLY A 47 -12.20 -25.75 -8.36
CA GLY A 47 -13.63 -26.06 -8.32
C GLY A 47 -14.51 -25.03 -9.05
N LYS A 48 -15.60 -25.48 -9.68
CA LYS A 48 -16.50 -24.67 -10.54
C LYS A 48 -17.61 -23.92 -9.77
N ASP A 49 -17.38 -23.58 -8.49
CA ASP A 49 -18.37 -22.92 -7.65
C ASP A 49 -18.41 -21.41 -7.90
N LYS A 50 -19.28 -20.99 -8.83
CA LYS A 50 -19.47 -19.58 -9.20
C LYS A 50 -19.78 -18.67 -8.01
N ALA A 51 -20.58 -19.14 -7.05
CA ALA A 51 -20.93 -18.37 -5.85
C ALA A 51 -19.70 -18.02 -5.01
N LYS A 52 -18.75 -18.94 -4.87
CA LYS A 52 -17.51 -18.73 -4.13
C LYS A 52 -16.58 -17.74 -4.83
N LEU A 53 -16.51 -17.79 -6.16
CA LEU A 53 -15.75 -16.81 -6.96
C LEU A 53 -16.29 -15.39 -6.78
N GLU A 54 -17.62 -15.21 -6.84
CA GLU A 54 -18.24 -13.91 -6.61
C GLU A 54 -18.00 -13.36 -5.20
N GLU A 55 -18.03 -14.21 -4.17
CA GLU A 55 -17.72 -13.82 -2.80
C GLU A 55 -16.26 -13.34 -2.67
N MET A 56 -15.32 -14.07 -3.27
CA MET A 56 -13.91 -13.70 -3.29
C MET A 56 -13.69 -12.35 -3.96
N GLU A 57 -14.33 -12.08 -5.09
CA GLU A 57 -14.26 -10.78 -5.75
C GLU A 57 -14.78 -9.64 -4.86
N ARG A 58 -15.88 -9.88 -4.14
CA ARG A 58 -16.42 -8.91 -3.17
C ARG A 58 -15.43 -8.64 -2.05
N ILE A 59 -14.81 -9.68 -1.49
CA ILE A 59 -13.79 -9.57 -0.42
C ILE A 59 -12.56 -8.81 -0.94
N LYS A 60 -12.01 -9.18 -2.11
CA LYS A 60 -10.88 -8.47 -2.72
C LYS A 60 -11.18 -6.99 -2.94
N LYS A 61 -12.40 -6.64 -3.34
CA LYS A 61 -12.85 -5.24 -3.50
C LYS A 61 -12.86 -4.49 -2.16
N ILE A 62 -13.30 -5.13 -1.09
CA ILE A 62 -13.28 -4.54 0.27
C ILE A 62 -11.83 -4.36 0.73
N GLN A 63 -10.99 -5.39 0.59
CA GLN A 63 -9.57 -5.34 0.96
C GLN A 63 -8.86 -4.16 0.27
N ARG A 64 -9.01 -4.01 -1.04
CA ARG A 64 -8.43 -2.88 -1.80
C ARG A 64 -8.84 -1.52 -1.24
N ARG A 65 -10.11 -1.36 -0.86
CA ARG A 65 -10.60 -0.11 -0.24
C ARG A 65 -10.01 0.10 1.14
N VAL A 66 -9.94 -0.96 1.96
CA VAL A 66 -9.34 -0.89 3.29
C VAL A 66 -7.88 -0.45 3.18
N TYR A 67 -7.10 -1.07 2.29
CA TYR A 67 -5.69 -0.68 2.09
C TYR A 67 -5.52 0.77 1.66
N LYS A 68 -6.38 1.26 0.75
CA LYS A 68 -6.34 2.67 0.31
C LYS A 68 -6.69 3.65 1.43
N VAL A 69 -7.66 3.31 2.27
CA VAL A 69 -8.22 4.20 3.29
C VAL A 69 -7.45 4.16 4.61
N TYR A 70 -6.82 3.03 4.93
CA TYR A 70 -6.18 2.77 6.22
C TYR A 70 -5.13 3.81 6.65
N PRO A 71 -4.21 4.29 5.78
CA PRO A 71 -3.24 5.31 6.16
C PRO A 71 -3.91 6.60 6.68
N TYR A 72 -5.00 7.01 6.04
CA TYR A 72 -5.77 8.18 6.44
C TYR A 72 -6.51 7.95 7.76
N ALA A 73 -7.06 6.75 7.96
CA ALA A 73 -7.73 6.38 9.20
C ALA A 73 -6.76 6.43 10.40
N LYS A 74 -5.54 5.94 10.22
CA LYS A 74 -4.49 5.95 11.24
C LYS A 74 -4.11 7.38 11.64
N LEU A 75 -3.81 8.23 10.65
CA LEU A 75 -3.49 9.64 10.88
C LEU A 75 -4.63 10.39 11.57
N ALA A 76 -5.87 10.15 11.14
CA ALA A 76 -7.04 10.76 11.76
C ALA A 76 -7.25 10.32 13.21
N ALA A 77 -7.06 9.03 13.52
CA ALA A 77 -7.14 8.51 14.88
C ALA A 77 -6.07 9.12 15.80
N GLU A 78 -4.84 9.24 15.32
CA GLU A 78 -3.73 9.90 16.05
C GLU A 78 -4.04 11.38 16.30
N ASN A 79 -4.46 12.12 15.27
CA ASN A 79 -4.85 13.53 15.40
C ASN A 79 -6.00 13.72 16.39
N LEU A 80 -7.00 12.84 16.39
CA LEU A 80 -8.12 12.89 17.32
C LEU A 80 -7.66 12.65 18.77
N LYS A 81 -6.74 11.70 18.98
CA LYS A 81 -6.14 11.46 20.30
C LYS A 81 -5.35 12.68 20.80
N ILE A 82 -4.54 13.30 19.94
CA ILE A 82 -3.77 14.51 20.26
C ILE A 82 -4.71 15.68 20.56
N MET A 83 -5.74 15.87 19.72
CA MET A 83 -6.75 16.91 19.89
C MET A 83 -7.46 16.76 21.23
N ASN A 84 -7.92 15.54 21.58
CA ASN A 84 -8.57 15.26 22.86
C ASN A 84 -7.63 15.54 24.05
N ALA A 85 -6.36 15.15 23.96
CA ALA A 85 -5.36 15.44 24.99
C ALA A 85 -5.11 16.94 25.16
N ASN A 86 -5.12 17.71 24.07
CA ASN A 86 -4.96 19.16 24.12
C ASN A 86 -6.22 19.85 24.65
N MET A 87 -7.41 19.38 24.26
CA MET A 87 -8.68 19.89 24.78
C MET A 87 -8.83 19.66 26.28
N ALA A 88 -8.31 18.56 26.81
CA ALA A 88 -8.31 18.28 28.25
C ALA A 88 -7.49 19.30 29.06
N LYS A 89 -6.51 19.98 28.44
CA LYS A 89 -5.70 21.03 29.08
C LYS A 89 -6.37 22.40 29.06
N LEU A 90 -7.41 22.60 28.25
CA LEU A 90 -8.11 23.88 28.12
C LEU A 90 -9.16 24.02 29.23
N LYS A 91 -9.20 25.19 29.86
CA LYS A 91 -10.05 25.44 31.05
C LYS A 91 -11.48 25.79 30.68
N THR A 92 -11.69 26.52 29.59
CA THR A 92 -13.02 27.03 29.23
C THR A 92 -13.58 26.37 27.96
N GLU A 93 -14.91 26.24 27.90
CA GLU A 93 -15.61 25.72 26.73
C GLU A 93 -15.43 26.61 25.48
N LYS A 94 -15.23 27.92 25.67
CA LYS A 94 -14.95 28.85 24.57
C LYS A 94 -13.60 28.54 23.90
N GLU A 95 -12.57 28.27 24.71
CA GLU A 95 -11.25 27.90 24.19
C GLU A 95 -11.28 26.55 23.46
N LYS A 96 -11.99 25.55 24.03
CA LYS A 96 -12.17 24.24 23.37
C LYS A 96 -12.84 24.37 22.02
N LYS A 97 -13.91 25.16 21.91
CA LYS A 97 -14.60 25.42 20.64
C LYS A 97 -13.70 26.13 19.62
N LYS A 98 -12.93 27.13 20.07
CA LYS A 98 -11.98 27.84 19.20
C LYS A 98 -10.89 26.90 18.68
N TYR A 99 -10.33 26.08 19.57
CA TYR A 99 -9.30 25.10 19.21
C TYR A 99 -9.84 24.04 18.25
N PHE A 100 -11.04 23.51 18.50
CA PHE A 100 -11.72 22.60 17.58
C PHE A 100 -11.85 23.19 16.18
N LYS A 101 -12.31 24.44 16.06
CA LYS A 101 -12.49 25.11 14.77
C LYS A 101 -11.17 25.28 14.01
N ILE A 102 -10.09 25.60 14.72
CA ILE A 102 -8.75 25.72 14.12
C ILE A 102 -8.29 24.37 13.56
N VAL A 103 -8.43 23.30 14.34
CA VAL A 103 -8.05 21.94 13.92
C VAL A 103 -8.94 21.46 12.77
N GLU A 104 -10.25 21.69 12.84
CA GLU A 104 -11.20 21.36 11.79
C GLU A 104 -10.82 22.03 10.46
N ASN A 105 -10.61 23.35 10.47
CA ASN A 105 -10.22 24.09 9.26
C ASN A 105 -8.88 23.60 8.69
N TYR A 106 -7.91 23.29 9.54
CA TYR A 106 -6.63 22.73 9.10
C TYR A 106 -6.82 21.37 8.43
N LEU A 107 -7.60 20.47 9.04
CA LEU A 107 -7.87 19.15 8.48
C LEU A 107 -8.68 19.23 7.17
N GLU A 108 -9.64 20.14 7.08
CA GLU A 108 -10.42 20.34 5.87
C GLU A 108 -9.55 20.86 4.71
N ASN A 109 -8.64 21.80 4.98
CA ASN A 109 -7.71 22.32 3.97
C ASN A 109 -6.70 21.26 3.53
N GLU A 110 -6.15 20.49 4.48
CA GLU A 110 -5.11 19.50 4.20
C GLU A 110 -5.68 18.24 3.53
N PHE A 111 -6.84 17.75 3.99
CA PHE A 111 -7.40 16.47 3.55
C PHE A 111 -8.66 16.59 2.70
N GLY A 112 -9.35 17.74 2.66
CA GLY A 112 -10.65 17.88 2.01
C GLY A 112 -10.66 17.45 0.56
N ASP A 113 -9.69 17.91 -0.24
CA ASP A 113 -9.62 17.54 -1.66
C ASP A 113 -9.21 16.09 -1.88
N ARG A 114 -8.47 15.48 -0.94
CA ARG A 114 -8.13 14.06 -0.97
C ARG A 114 -9.34 13.19 -0.60
N LEU A 115 -10.10 13.61 0.41
CA LEU A 115 -11.31 12.91 0.87
C LEU A 115 -12.46 13.03 -0.12
N LYS A 116 -12.57 14.15 -0.85
CA LYS A 116 -13.54 14.28 -1.97
C LYS A 116 -13.34 13.25 -3.07
N LYS A 117 -12.11 12.75 -3.26
CA LYS A 117 -11.80 11.69 -4.23
C LYS A 117 -12.22 10.29 -3.76
N PHE A 118 -12.69 10.15 -2.52
CA PHE A 118 -13.18 8.87 -2.01
C PHE A 118 -14.63 8.63 -2.45
N SER A 119 -14.90 7.39 -2.85
CA SER A 119 -16.26 6.92 -3.03
C SER A 119 -16.98 6.84 -1.69
N ARG A 120 -18.32 6.88 -1.72
CA ARG A 120 -19.17 6.76 -0.52
C ARG A 120 -18.82 5.51 0.32
N LYS A 121 -18.50 4.38 -0.33
CA LYS A 121 -18.13 3.13 0.35
C LYS A 121 -16.74 3.22 1.01
N GLU A 122 -15.80 3.93 0.41
CA GLU A 122 -14.49 4.20 1.03
C GLU A 122 -14.63 5.13 2.24
N GLY A 123 -15.47 6.17 2.14
CA GLY A 123 -15.78 7.05 3.27
C GLY A 123 -16.44 6.31 4.45
N GLN A 124 -17.36 5.37 4.18
CA GLN A 124 -17.93 4.52 5.24
C GLN A 124 -16.88 3.65 5.92
N ILE A 125 -15.94 3.08 5.16
CA ILE A 125 -14.83 2.30 5.72
C ILE A 125 -13.92 3.20 6.56
N LEU A 126 -13.64 4.43 6.10
CA LEU A 126 -12.80 5.39 6.82
C LEU A 126 -13.37 5.66 8.22
N VAL A 127 -14.64 6.03 8.30
CA VAL A 127 -15.32 6.32 9.58
C VAL A 127 -15.29 5.10 10.51
N LYS A 128 -15.56 3.90 9.97
CA LYS A 128 -15.51 2.65 10.75
C LYS A 128 -14.11 2.36 11.29
N LEU A 129 -13.07 2.59 10.49
CA LEU A 129 -11.69 2.36 10.91
C LEU A 129 -11.26 3.38 11.97
N ILE A 130 -11.63 4.66 11.82
CA ILE A 130 -11.35 5.68 12.83
C ILE A 130 -12.01 5.30 14.15
N ASN A 131 -13.33 5.03 14.14
CA ASN A 131 -14.06 4.58 15.33
C ASN A 131 -13.37 3.36 15.97
N ARG A 132 -13.02 2.34 15.16
CA ARG A 132 -12.33 1.14 15.67
C ARG A 132 -11.00 1.45 16.38
N GLN A 133 -10.26 2.46 15.92
CA GLN A 133 -8.96 2.84 16.51
C GLN A 133 -9.11 3.73 17.75
N THR A 134 -10.15 4.57 17.80
CA THR A 134 -10.32 5.56 18.87
C THR A 134 -11.31 5.14 19.95
N GLY A 135 -12.21 4.19 19.66
CA GLY A 135 -13.26 3.72 20.56
C GLY A 135 -14.33 4.78 20.87
N VAL A 136 -14.57 5.70 19.93
CA VAL A 136 -15.49 6.85 20.08
C VAL A 136 -16.86 6.53 19.49
#